data_AF-A0A849TWS4-F1
#
_entry.id   AF-A0A849TWS4-F1
#
_cell.length_a   1.000
_cell.length_b   1.000
_cell.length_c   1.000
_cell.angle_alpha   90.00
_cell.angle_beta   90.00
_cell.angle_gamma   90.00
#
_symmetry.space_group_name_H-M   'P 1'
#
loop_
_entity.id
_entity.type
_entity.pdbx_description
1 polymer ?
#
loop_
_entity_poly.entity_id
_entity_poly.type
_entity_poly.pdbx_seq_one_letter_code
_entity_poly.pdbx_strand_id
1 'polypeptide(L)'
;MQANFKQTLAAAVERNWSAQRTWFDTLVSFPSLRGKEGPCQDWLAAEFRARQWSVDRYTLAEVSMSHLPGYSPVMDTDYANAVQVVASVRAPQPTGRSLILQGHVDVVPSGPEQM
;
A
#
# COMPACT_ATOMS: atom_id res chain seq x y z
N MET A 1 27.41 -16.72 -10.98
CA MET A 1 27.04 -15.78 -9.88
C MET A 1 25.52 -15.51 -9.78
N GLN A 2 24.78 -15.34 -10.89
CA GLN A 2 23.34 -15.05 -10.85
C GLN A 2 22.42 -16.19 -10.37
N ALA A 3 22.79 -17.47 -10.59
CA ALA A 3 22.00 -18.62 -10.13
C ALA A 3 21.82 -18.63 -8.59
N ASN A 4 22.84 -18.18 -7.86
CA ASN A 4 22.85 -18.12 -6.40
C ASN A 4 21.92 -17.02 -5.85
N PHE A 5 21.85 -15.85 -6.49
CA PHE A 5 21.00 -14.75 -6.01
C PHE A 5 19.50 -15.07 -6.11
N LYS A 6 19.05 -15.62 -7.26
CA LYS A 6 17.64 -16.02 -7.43
C LYS A 6 17.24 -17.11 -6.42
N GLN A 7 18.11 -18.10 -6.21
CA GLN A 7 17.89 -19.14 -5.21
C GLN A 7 17.85 -18.58 -3.78
N THR A 8 18.73 -17.62 -3.46
CA THR A 8 18.75 -16.95 -2.15
C THR A 8 17.45 -16.17 -1.91
N LEU A 9 16.96 -15.44 -2.91
CA LEU A 9 15.67 -14.74 -2.85
C LEU A 9 14.51 -15.72 -2.70
N ALA A 10 14.45 -16.79 -3.50
CA ALA A 10 13.41 -17.79 -3.39
C ALA A 10 13.38 -18.43 -2.00
N ALA A 11 14.55 -18.78 -1.46
CA ALA A 11 14.66 -19.30 -0.10
C ALA A 11 14.25 -18.26 0.96
N ALA A 12 14.52 -16.97 0.74
CA ALA A 12 14.07 -15.91 1.63
C ALA A 12 12.55 -15.73 1.61
N VAL A 13 11.92 -15.84 0.44
CA VAL A 13 10.45 -15.81 0.31
C VAL A 13 9.85 -17.01 1.05
N GLU A 14 10.37 -18.22 0.80
CA GLU A 14 9.88 -19.45 1.44
C GLU A 14 9.97 -19.36 2.97
N ARG A 15 11.13 -18.92 3.51
CA ARG A 15 11.30 -18.73 4.96
C ARG A 15 10.31 -17.75 5.58
N ASN A 16 9.81 -16.78 4.81
CA ASN A 16 8.89 -15.75 5.30
C ASN A 16 7.42 -16.03 4.94
N TRP A 17 7.11 -17.15 4.29
CA TRP A 17 5.78 -17.45 3.78
C TRP A 17 4.68 -17.38 4.85
N SER A 18 4.90 -18.04 5.98
CA SER A 18 3.92 -18.04 7.08
C SER A 18 3.69 -16.63 7.64
N ALA A 19 4.76 -15.84 7.80
CA ALA A 19 4.64 -14.46 8.27
C ALA A 19 3.90 -13.57 7.26
N GLN A 20 4.16 -13.76 5.96
CA GLN A 20 3.43 -13.08 4.89
C GLN A 20 1.94 -13.43 4.90
N ARG A 21 1.58 -14.71 5.13
CA ARG A 21 0.17 -15.10 5.25
C ARG A 21 -0.51 -14.43 6.44
N THR A 22 0.08 -14.47 7.63
CA THR A 22 -0.48 -13.79 8.81
C THR A 22 -0.64 -12.28 8.57
N TRP A 23 0.34 -11.65 7.93
CA TRP A 23 0.27 -10.24 7.55
C TRP A 23 -0.87 -9.98 6.56
N PHE A 24 -1.03 -10.84 5.56
CA PHE A 24 -2.10 -10.75 4.56
C PHE A 24 -3.49 -11.00 5.17
N ASP A 25 -3.62 -11.96 6.07
CA ASP A 25 -4.87 -12.23 6.80
C ASP A 25 -5.30 -11.00 7.62
N THR A 26 -4.34 -10.26 8.17
CA THR A 26 -4.61 -8.98 8.83
C THR A 26 -5.04 -7.92 7.82
N LEU A 27 -4.34 -7.79 6.69
CA LEU A 27 -4.70 -6.83 5.64
C LEU A 27 -6.14 -7.04 5.12
N VAL A 28 -6.54 -8.28 4.85
CA VAL A 28 -7.89 -8.58 4.34
C VAL A 28 -8.98 -8.45 5.41
N SER A 29 -8.62 -8.37 6.69
CA SER A 29 -9.59 -8.16 7.77
C SER A 29 -10.13 -6.73 7.82
N PHE A 30 -9.45 -5.77 7.17
CA PHE A 30 -9.91 -4.40 7.10
C PHE A 30 -11.07 -4.26 6.10
N PRO A 31 -12.23 -3.72 6.51
CA PRO A 31 -13.32 -3.41 5.60
C PRO A 31 -13.04 -2.09 4.87
N SER A 32 -11.97 -2.04 4.08
CA SER A 32 -11.48 -0.87 3.35
C SER A 32 -12.33 -0.54 2.13
N LEU A 33 -13.64 -0.40 2.33
CA LEU A 33 -14.54 0.13 1.32
C LEU A 33 -14.16 1.57 0.98
N ARG A 34 -14.63 2.05 -0.17
CA ARG A 34 -14.46 3.44 -0.60
C ARG A 34 -14.78 4.44 0.53
N GLY A 35 -13.84 5.32 0.83
CA GLY A 35 -13.92 6.34 1.88
C GLY A 35 -13.75 5.81 3.31
N LYS A 36 -13.45 4.52 3.48
CA LYS A 36 -13.23 3.85 4.77
C LYS A 36 -11.86 3.17 4.84
N GLU A 37 -10.94 3.52 3.95
CA GLU A 37 -9.61 2.94 3.82
C GLU A 37 -8.66 3.41 4.93
N GLY A 38 -8.99 4.51 5.62
CA GLY A 38 -8.15 5.15 6.64
C GLY A 38 -7.50 4.19 7.64
N PRO A 39 -8.25 3.31 8.34
CA PRO A 39 -7.66 2.35 9.27
C PRO A 39 -6.67 1.37 8.63
N CYS A 40 -6.97 0.88 7.42
CA CYS A 40 -6.08 0.00 6.66
C CYS A 40 -4.77 0.73 6.29
N GLN A 41 -4.90 1.97 5.81
CA GLN A 41 -3.77 2.83 5.47
C GLN A 41 -2.93 3.19 6.71
N ASP A 42 -3.56 3.47 7.85
CA ASP A 42 -2.86 3.73 9.11
C ASP A 42 -2.04 2.54 9.58
N TRP A 43 -2.62 1.34 9.47
CA TRP A 43 -1.93 0.09 9.76
C TRP A 43 -0.75 -0.14 8.80
N LEU A 44 -0.93 0.06 7.49
CA LEU A 44 0.17 -0.01 6.51
C LEU A 44 1.28 0.99 6.79
N ALA A 45 0.92 2.23 7.15
CA ALA A 45 1.89 3.24 7.54
C ALA A 45 2.71 2.81 8.77
N ALA A 46 2.07 2.20 9.77
CA ALA A 46 2.75 1.64 10.93
C ALA A 46 3.67 0.47 10.55
N GLU A 47 3.22 -0.44 9.68
CA GLU A 47 4.02 -1.56 9.16
C GLU A 47 5.28 -1.06 8.43
N PHE A 48 5.17 -0.02 7.59
CA PHE A 48 6.32 0.57 6.92
C PHE A 48 7.28 1.26 7.91
N ARG A 49 6.76 1.96 8.92
CA ARG A 49 7.58 2.56 9.99
C ARG A 49 8.29 1.51 10.82
N ALA A 50 7.66 0.36 11.11
CA ALA A 50 8.29 -0.74 11.83
C ALA A 50 9.48 -1.35 11.06
N ARG A 51 9.46 -1.24 9.72
CA ARG A 51 10.59 -1.58 8.83
C ARG A 51 11.62 -0.45 8.70
N GLN A 52 11.45 0.63 9.47
CA GLN A 52 12.30 1.82 9.50
C GLN A 52 12.33 2.59 8.17
N TRP A 53 11.25 2.51 7.38
CA TRP A 53 11.13 3.28 6.15
C TRP A 53 10.58 4.69 6.44
N SER A 54 10.95 5.66 5.62
CA SER A 54 10.31 6.98 5.65
C SER A 54 8.89 6.86 5.11
N VAL A 55 7.90 7.42 5.81
CA VAL A 55 6.48 7.27 5.46
C VAL A 55 5.82 8.63 5.37
N ASP A 56 5.31 8.94 4.19
CA ASP A 56 4.40 10.05 3.95
C ASP A 56 2.97 9.51 4.01
N ARG A 57 2.13 10.20 4.80
CA ARG A 57 0.69 9.93 4.90
C ARG A 57 -0.04 11.23 4.69
N TYR A 58 -0.90 11.27 3.69
CA TYR A 58 -1.65 12.46 3.30
C TYR A 58 -3.00 12.05 2.70
N THR A 59 -3.88 13.00 2.49
CA THR A 59 -5.20 12.81 1.89
C THR A 59 -5.23 13.38 0.48
N LEU A 60 -6.14 12.89 -0.39
CA LEU A 60 -6.28 13.47 -1.73
C LEU A 60 -6.71 14.95 -1.69
N ALA A 61 -7.35 15.41 -0.60
CA ALA A 61 -7.71 16.81 -0.41
C ALA A 61 -6.49 17.74 -0.28
N GLU A 62 -5.34 17.21 0.14
CA GLU A 62 -4.08 17.97 0.27
C GLU A 62 -3.34 18.12 -1.07
N VAL A 63 -3.77 17.41 -2.11
CA VAL A 63 -3.08 17.36 -3.40
C VAL A 63 -3.88 18.11 -4.47
N SER A 64 -3.31 19.18 -5.01
CA SER A 64 -3.89 19.87 -6.16
C SER A 64 -3.76 19.01 -7.42
N MET A 65 -4.84 18.35 -7.82
CA MET A 65 -4.84 17.41 -8.95
C MET A 65 -5.89 17.69 -10.03
N SER A 66 -6.84 18.59 -9.77
CA SER A 66 -7.98 18.83 -10.68
C SER A 66 -7.60 19.35 -12.08
N HIS A 67 -6.39 19.88 -12.21
CA HIS A 67 -5.84 20.38 -13.46
C HIS A 67 -5.05 19.33 -14.26
N LEU A 68 -4.83 18.14 -13.69
CA LEU A 68 -3.99 17.12 -14.31
C LEU A 68 -4.75 16.32 -15.38
N PRO A 69 -4.11 15.99 -16.52
CA PRO A 69 -4.67 15.05 -17.49
C PRO A 69 -5.00 13.71 -16.83
N GLY A 70 -6.21 13.20 -17.05
CA GLY A 70 -6.68 11.94 -16.46
C GLY A 70 -7.29 12.08 -15.07
N TYR A 71 -7.36 13.29 -14.49
CA TYR A 71 -8.16 13.52 -13.30
C TYR A 71 -9.64 13.23 -13.58
N SER A 72 -10.24 12.39 -12.73
CA SER A 72 -11.66 12.06 -12.75
C SER A 72 -12.26 12.39 -11.39
N PRO A 73 -13.13 13.41 -11.28
CA PRO A 73 -13.78 13.73 -10.01
C PRO A 73 -14.68 12.58 -9.58
N VAL A 74 -14.68 12.29 -8.28
CA VAL A 74 -15.57 11.28 -7.68
C VAL A 74 -16.63 12.03 -6.91
N MET A 75 -17.87 12.02 -7.41
CA MET A 75 -18.97 12.83 -6.86
C MET A 75 -19.38 12.39 -5.44
N ASP A 76 -19.25 11.09 -5.13
CA ASP A 76 -19.72 10.50 -3.88
C ASP A 76 -18.59 10.18 -2.88
N THR A 77 -17.51 10.97 -2.87
CA THR A 77 -16.38 10.73 -1.96
C THR A 77 -15.80 12.02 -1.43
N ASP A 78 -15.71 12.11 -0.09
CA ASP A 78 -14.95 13.14 0.58
C ASP A 78 -13.45 12.80 0.52
N TYR A 79 -12.69 13.57 -0.26
CA TYR A 79 -11.25 13.39 -0.43
C TYR A 79 -10.45 13.61 0.86
N ALA A 80 -11.02 14.24 1.90
CA ALA A 80 -10.40 14.29 3.22
C ALA A 80 -10.30 12.90 3.88
N ASN A 81 -11.12 11.93 3.45
CA ASN A 81 -11.08 10.55 3.92
C ASN A 81 -10.27 9.61 3.00
N ALA A 82 -9.91 10.08 1.80
CA ALA A 82 -9.14 9.30 0.83
C ALA A 82 -7.63 9.32 1.16
N VAL A 83 -7.24 8.55 2.17
CA VAL A 83 -5.87 8.48 2.69
C VAL A 83 -4.94 7.76 1.71
N GLN A 84 -3.77 8.35 1.48
CA GLN A 84 -2.66 7.80 0.72
C GLN A 84 -1.46 7.56 1.65
N VAL A 85 -0.73 6.48 1.41
CA VAL A 85 0.50 6.15 2.13
C VAL A 85 1.59 5.85 1.14
N VAL A 86 2.72 6.56 1.26
CA VAL A 86 3.91 6.34 0.45
C VAL A 86 5.08 6.06 1.37
N ALA A 87 5.66 4.87 1.25
CA ALA A 87 6.88 4.52 1.96
C ALA A 87 8.09 4.57 1.02
N SER A 88 9.18 5.16 1.49
CA SER A 88 10.40 5.36 0.72
C SER A 88 11.60 4.69 1.38
N VAL A 89 12.35 3.92 0.59
CA VAL A 89 13.67 3.39 0.96
C VAL A 89 14.71 4.07 0.07
N ARG A 90 15.61 4.86 0.68
CA ARG A 90 16.70 5.52 -0.04
C ARG A 90 17.96 4.66 0.04
N ALA A 91 18.50 4.29 -1.12
CA ALA A 91 19.80 3.64 -1.18
C ALA A 91 20.88 4.59 -0.66
N PRO A 92 21.81 4.14 0.21
CA PRO A 92 22.90 4.99 0.70
C PRO A 92 23.77 5.57 -0.41
N GLN A 93 23.92 4.83 -1.52
CA GLN A 93 24.66 5.22 -2.72
C GLN A 93 23.82 4.89 -3.95
N PRO A 94 22.95 5.80 -4.43
CA PRO A 94 21.99 5.52 -5.48
C PRO A 94 22.65 5.52 -6.87
N THR A 95 23.18 4.38 -7.30
CA THR A 95 23.76 4.18 -8.65
C THR A 95 22.86 3.40 -9.61
N GLY A 96 21.77 2.80 -9.09
CA GLY A 96 20.79 2.04 -9.85
C GLY A 96 19.59 2.87 -10.33
N ARG A 97 18.60 2.18 -10.91
CA ARG A 97 17.31 2.78 -11.29
C ARG A 97 16.37 2.81 -10.09
N SER A 98 15.61 3.89 -9.94
CA SER A 98 14.50 3.96 -8.98
C SER A 98 13.33 3.07 -9.42
N LEU A 99 12.57 2.56 -8.45
CA LEU A 99 11.38 1.75 -8.68
C LEU A 99 10.26 2.20 -7.76
N ILE A 100 9.04 2.31 -8.31
CA ILE A 100 7.80 2.46 -7.53
C ILE A 100 7.07 1.12 -7.59
N LEU A 101 6.69 0.61 -6.41
CA LEU A 101 5.74 -0.48 -6.26
C LEU A 101 4.45 0.13 -5.69
N GLN A 102 3.35 0.02 -6.43
CA GLN A 102 2.08 0.63 -6.08
C GLN A 102 0.99 -0.44 -6.08
N GLY A 103 0.13 -0.40 -5.07
CA GLY A 103 -1.07 -1.22 -4.96
C GLY A 103 -2.16 -0.42 -4.27
N HIS A 104 -3.40 -0.63 -4.70
CA HIS A 104 -4.57 -0.06 -4.04
C HIS A 104 -5.12 -1.05 -3.02
N VAL A 105 -5.76 -0.54 -1.98
CA VAL A 105 -6.30 -1.33 -0.87
C VAL A 105 -7.78 -1.13 -0.67
N ASP A 106 -8.41 -0.26 -1.46
CA ASP A 106 -9.85 -0.16 -1.51
C ASP A 106 -10.45 -1.43 -2.13
N VAL A 107 -11.52 -1.92 -1.51
CA VAL A 107 -12.25 -3.09 -1.97
C VAL A 107 -13.69 -2.72 -2.30
N VAL A 108 -14.28 -3.50 -3.20
CA VAL A 108 -15.71 -3.41 -3.53
C VAL A 108 -16.55 -4.02 -2.40
N PRO A 109 -17.84 -3.64 -2.28
CA PRO A 109 -18.75 -4.30 -1.34
C PRO A 109 -18.76 -5.83 -1.53
N SER A 110 -18.80 -6.57 -0.43
CA SER A 110 -18.82 -8.04 -0.41
C SER A 110 -20.12 -8.65 -0.97
N GLY A 111 -21.14 -7.82 -1.20
CA GLY A 111 -22.48 -8.25 -1.59
C GLY A 111 -23.41 -8.45 -0.39
N PRO A 112 -24.63 -8.97 -0.61
CA PRO A 112 -25.61 -9.19 0.45
C PRO A 112 -25.11 -10.17 1.51
N GLU A 113 -25.28 -9.83 2.79
CA GLU A 113 -24.94 -10.74 3.90
C GLU A 113 -25.97 -11.87 4.09
N GLN A 114 -27.16 -11.72 3.50
CA GLN A 114 -28.24 -12.71 3.52
C GLN A 114 -28.72 -12.91 2.08
N MET A 115 -28.78 -14.18 1.65
CA MET A 115 -29.54 -14.61 0.47
C MET A 115 -30.98 -14.89 0.85
#